data_AF-A0A401TJX5-F1
#
_entry.id   AF-A0A401TJX5-F1
#
_cell.length_a   1.000
_cell.length_b   1.000
_cell.length_c   1.000
_cell.angle_alpha   90.00
_cell.angle_beta   90.00
_cell.angle_gamma   90.00
#
_symmetry.space_group_name_H-M   'P 1'
#
loop_
_entity.id
_entity.type
_entity.pdbx_description
1 polymer ?
#
loop_
_entity_poly.entity_id
_entity_poly.type
_entity_poly.pdbx_seq_one_letter_code
_entity_poly.pdbx_strand_id
1 'polypeptide(L)' 'MIRRDLELLPIGIALFLLPGGAALDIWLAPSFRGFIGGSLELVCTFSSSAPVSERLTVDWSYRGWAPGAGGKHA' A
#
# COMPACT_ATOMS: atom_id res chain seq x y z
N MET A 1 -12.46 -18.42 40.77
CA MET A 1 -11.71 -17.20 40.42
C MET A 1 -10.32 -17.63 39.94
N ILE A 2 -9.91 -17.17 38.76
CA ILE A 2 -8.52 -17.14 38.24
C ILE A 2 -7.92 -18.49 37.81
N ARG A 3 -8.23 -18.97 36.60
CA ARG A 3 -7.43 -20.01 35.89
C ARG A 3 -7.66 -20.07 34.38
N ARG A 4 -8.03 -18.95 33.74
CA ARG A 4 -8.22 -18.87 32.27
C ARG A 4 -7.44 -17.76 31.57
N ASP A 5 -6.76 -16.89 32.32
CA ASP A 5 -5.97 -15.78 31.76
C ASP A 5 -4.52 -16.13 31.39
N LEU A 6 -4.04 -17.34 31.72
CA LEU A 6 -2.63 -17.72 31.57
C LEU A 6 -2.32 -18.57 30.31
N GLU A 7 -3.31 -18.80 29.44
CA GLU A 7 -3.14 -19.61 28.22
C GLU A 7 -3.18 -18.77 26.92
N LEU A 8 -3.49 -17.47 27.02
CA LEU A 8 -3.51 -16.53 25.88
C LEU A 8 -2.17 -15.82 25.65
N LEU A 9 -1.31 -15.79 26.67
CA LEU A 9 0.05 -15.26 26.60
C LEU A 9 0.94 -15.92 25.52
N PRO A 10 0.99 -17.25 25.33
CA PRO A 10 1.88 -17.86 24.35
C PRO A 10 1.48 -17.56 22.91
N ILE A 11 0.19 -17.36 22.62
CA ILE A 11 -0.30 -17.04 21.27
C ILE A 11 0.04 -15.59 20.91
N GLY A 12 -0.12 -14.66 21.87
CA GLY A 12 0.28 -13.26 21.69
C GLY A 12 1.77 -13.09 21.45
N ILE A 13 2.61 -13.89 22.12
CA ILE A 13 4.08 -13.86 21.97
C ILE A 13 4.53 -14.52 20.65
N ALA A 14 3.85 -15.57 20.17
CA ALA A 14 4.19 -16.24 18.92
C ALA A 14 4.00 -15.33 17.68
N LEU A 15 3.01 -14.42 17.71
CA LEU A 15 2.81 -13.41 16.66
C LEU A 15 3.94 -12.36 16.61
N PHE A 16 4.60 -12.08 17.73
CA PHE A 16 5.73 -11.14 17.83
C PHE A 16 7.06 -11.71 17.31
N LEU A 17 7.16 -13.04 17.14
CA LEU A 17 8.40 -13.73 16.72
C LEU A 17 8.40 -14.13 15.24
N LEU A 18 7.33 -13.85 14.49
CA LEU A 18 7.37 -13.96 13.03
C LEU A 18 8.35 -12.90 12.51
N PRO A 19 9.28 -13.25 11.60
CA PRO A 19 10.12 -12.28 10.94
C PRO A 19 9.20 -11.24 10.30
N GLY A 20 9.16 -10.06 10.91
CA GLY A 20 8.21 -9.02 10.57
C GLY A 20 8.38 -8.69 9.10
N GLY A 21 7.34 -8.94 8.32
CA GLY A 21 7.23 -8.32 7.01
C GLY A 21 7.39 -6.82 7.23
N ALA A 22 8.31 -6.20 6.49
CA ALA A 22 8.42 -4.75 6.52
C ALA A 22 7.04 -4.17 6.21
N ALA A 23 6.52 -3.33 7.11
CA ALA A 23 5.31 -2.59 6.84
C ALA A 23 5.66 -1.54 5.78
N LEU A 24 4.87 -1.49 4.71
CA LEU A 24 4.97 -0.48 3.67
C LEU A 24 3.63 0.24 3.60
N ASP A 25 3.64 1.50 3.99
CA ASP A 25 2.51 2.40 3.83
C ASP A 25 2.71 3.23 2.57
N ILE A 26 1.66 3.39 1.78
CA ILE A 26 1.67 4.16 0.53
C ILE A 26 0.49 5.13 0.54
N TRP A 27 0.77 6.40 0.26
CA TRP A 27 -0.21 7.47 0.17
C TRP A 27 -0.12 8.14 -1.19
N LEU A 28 -1.25 8.18 -1.88
CA LEU A 28 -1.45 8.92 -3.13
C LEU A 28 -2.88 9.45 -3.19
N ALA A 29 -3.11 10.47 -4.01
CA ALA A 29 -4.48 10.92 -4.26
C ALA A 29 -5.26 9.84 -5.02
N PRO A 30 -6.52 9.54 -4.64
CA PRO A 30 -7.32 8.50 -5.30
C PRO A 30 -7.73 8.88 -6.73
N SER A 31 -7.65 10.18 -7.05
CA SER A 31 -7.90 10.70 -8.39
C SER A 31 -7.11 11.99 -8.59
N PHE A 32 -6.71 12.23 -9.83
CA PHE A 32 -6.09 13.47 -10.25
C PHE A 32 -6.94 14.08 -11.36
N ARG A 33 -7.05 15.41 -11.37
CA ARG A 33 -7.74 16.16 -12.43
C ARG A 33 -6.77 17.18 -13.01
N GLY A 34 -6.77 17.28 -14.33
CA GLY A 34 -5.91 18.20 -15.06
C GLY A 34 -6.57 18.65 -16.36
N PHE A 35 -5.99 19.67 -16.98
CA PHE A 35 -6.46 20.18 -18.27
C PHE A 35 -5.79 19.44 -19.43
N ILE A 36 -6.52 19.27 -20.54
CA ILE A 36 -5.96 18.71 -21.78
C ILE A 36 -4.83 19.64 -22.26
N GLY A 37 -3.66 19.06 -22.53
CA GLY A 37 -2.45 19.80 -22.91
C GLY A 37 -1.72 20.49 -21.75
N GLY A 38 -2.23 20.39 -20.53
CA GLY A 38 -1.55 20.84 -19.32
C GLY A 38 -0.62 19.79 -18.73
N SER A 39 0.29 20.23 -17.87
CA SER A 39 1.09 19.33 -17.02
C SER A 39 0.32 19.00 -15.74
N LEU A 40 0.51 17.77 -15.25
CA LEU A 40 -0.07 17.28 -14.00
C LEU A 40 1.02 16.58 -13.19
N GLU A 41 1.08 16.87 -11.89
CA GLU A 41 2.00 16.22 -10.96
C GLU A 41 1.31 15.05 -10.23
N LEU A 42 1.94 13.87 -10.28
CA LEU A 42 1.45 12.67 -9.58
C LEU A 42 2.30 12.45 -8.33
N VAL A 43 1.75 12.82 -7.17
CA VAL A 43 2.44 12.69 -5.88
C VAL A 43 2.18 11.30 -5.29
N CYS A 44 3.26 10.60 -4.94
CA CYS A 44 3.25 9.35 -4.19
C CYS A 44 4.21 9.47 -3.02
N THR A 45 3.71 9.22 -1.81
CA THR A 45 4.52 9.14 -0.59
C THR A 45 4.49 7.70 -0.11
N PHE A 46 5.63 7.17 0.31
CA PHE A 46 5.70 5.86 0.95
C PHE A 46 6.47 5.96 2.27
N SER A 47 6.16 5.09 3.21
CA SER A 47 6.89 4.90 4.46
C SER A 47 7.14 3.42 4.65
N SER A 48 8.37 3.04 4.94
CA SER A 48 8.73 1.65 5.19
C SER A 48 9.45 1.50 6.51
N SER A 49 9.16 0.41 7.23
CA SER A 49 9.95 -0.01 8.39
C SER A 49 11.18 -0.84 8.01
N ALA A 50 11.42 -1.09 6.71
CA ALA A 50 12.61 -1.78 6.23
C ALA A 50 13.88 -0.92 6.47
N PRO A 51 15.02 -1.54 6.79
CA PRO A 51 16.30 -0.83 6.86
C PRO A 51 16.63 -0.12 5.54
N VAL A 52 17.15 1.11 5.62
CA VAL A 52 17.50 1.95 4.46
C VAL A 52 18.56 1.32 3.53
N SER A 53 19.25 0.27 4.00
CA SER A 53 20.18 -0.54 3.19
C SER A 53 19.48 -1.35 2.09
N GLU A 54 18.17 -1.54 2.18
CA GLU A 54 17.35 -2.17 1.14
C GLU A 54 17.06 -1.16 0.02
N ARG A 55 17.38 -1.52 -1.22
CA ARG A 55 17.15 -0.66 -2.38
C ARG A 55 15.65 -0.47 -2.59
N LEU A 56 15.16 0.75 -2.41
CA LEU A 56 13.82 1.12 -2.79
C LEU A 56 13.74 1.50 -4.28
N THR A 57 12.76 0.94 -5.00
CA THR A 57 12.47 1.29 -6.39
C THR A 57 10.99 1.70 -6.49
N VAL A 58 10.72 2.79 -7.22
CA VAL A 58 9.35 3.29 -7.46
C VAL A 58 9.11 3.29 -8.97
N ASP A 59 8.20 2.43 -9.42
CA ASP A 59 7.83 2.29 -10.83
C ASP A 59 6.40 2.80 -11.06
N TRP A 60 6.23 3.63 -12.10
CA TRP A 60 4.91 4.12 -12.53
C TRP A 60 4.44 3.35 -13.76
N SER A 61 3.18 2.92 -13.75
CA SER A 61 2.56 2.26 -14.89
C SER A 61 1.26 2.95 -15.29
N TYR A 62 1.02 3.06 -16.60
CA TYR A 62 -0.22 3.58 -17.16
C TYR A 62 -0.99 2.44 -17.81
N ARG A 63 -2.21 2.19 -17.32
CA ARG A 63 -3.16 1.31 -18.00
C ARG A 63 -4.15 2.21 -18.72
N GLY A 64 -3.97 2.34 -20.04
CA GLY A 64 -4.86 3.14 -20.87
C GLY A 64 -6.29 2.62 -20.86
N TRP A 65 -7.22 3.48 -21.26
CA TRP A 65 -8.58 3.08 -21.58
C TRP A 65 -8.54 2.22 -22.85
N ALA A 66 -8.79 0.91 -22.74
CA ALA A 66 -8.96 0.06 -23.90
C ALA A 66 -10.34 0.32 -24.52
N PRO A 67 -10.44 0.71 -25.81
CA PRO A 67 -11.72 0.82 -26.49
C PRO A 67 -12.32 -0.58 -26.63
N GLY A 68 -13.18 -0.96 -25.69
CA GLY A 68 -13.78 -2.30 -25.62
C GLY A 68 -14.27 -2.69 -24.22
N ALA A 69 -13.78 -2.05 -23.16
CA ALA A 69 -14.18 -2.32 -21.79
C ALA A 69 -15.08 -1.20 -21.22
N GLY A 70 -16.32 -1.11 -21.70
CA GLY A 70 -17.36 -0.34 -21.02
C GLY A 70 -18.19 0.60 -21.91
N GLY A 71 -19.45 0.22 -22.10
CA GLY A 71 -20.62 1.10 -22.13
C GLY A 71 -20.62 2.27 -23.10
N LYS A 72 -21.28 2.07 -24.24
CA LYS A 72 -21.76 3.14 -25.11
C LYS A 72 -22.76 3.99 -24.30
N HIS A 73 -22.37 5.18 -23.85
CA HIS A 73 -23.33 6.26 -23.57
C HIS A 73 -22.90 7.45 -24.43
N ALA A 74 -23.46 7.45 -25.64
CA ALA A 74 -23.75 8.66 -26.41
C ALA A 74 -25.13 9.15 -25.99
#